data_AF-A0A800M7F5-F1
#
_entry.id   AF-A0A800M7F5-F1
#
_cell.length_a   1.000
_cell.length_b   1.000
_cell.length_c   1.000
_cell.angle_alpha   90.00
_cell.angle_beta   90.00
_cell.angle_gamma   90.00
#
_symmetry.space_group_name_H-M   'P 1'
#
loop_
_entity.id
_entity.type
_entity.pdbx_description
1 polymer ?
#
loop_
_entity_poly.entity_id
_entity_poly.type
_entity_poly.pdbx_seq_one_letter_code
_entity_poly.pdbx_strand_id
1 'polypeptide(L)'
;MAFETLLSPLKVGSITLKNRVMMGSMHTGLEEHPDGSSRLAAFYAERARGGVGLIVTGGFAPNAAGRVFEEGAELVSEDQLDFHQPIVEAVHENGGKIVLQILHTGRYGLLENCVAPSPITAPINFYRPKELTHEEILQTIEDFVRCAKLAQKAGYDGVEIMGSEGYLINQFIAKCTNQRSDDWGGSYENRIRFPLRIVERVREESGEDFLIIFRLSCLDLVEDGSSFEEVVELGQSVEEAGASLINTGIGWHEARIPTIAMMVPRAAFAWITGRLRPHLNIP
;
A
#
# COMPACT_ATOMS: atom_id res chain seq x y z
N MET A 1 -15.95 17.46 -24.58
CA MET A 1 -14.69 18.16 -24.18
C MET A 1 -13.54 17.17 -24.32
N ALA A 2 -12.31 17.62 -24.55
CA ALA A 2 -11.16 16.71 -24.47
C ALA A 2 -11.06 16.14 -23.05
N PHE A 3 -10.95 14.81 -22.91
CA PHE A 3 -10.78 14.07 -21.63
C PHE A 3 -11.99 13.97 -20.68
N GLU A 4 -13.21 13.81 -21.22
CA GLU A 4 -14.45 13.69 -20.41
C GLU A 4 -14.40 12.58 -19.34
N THR A 5 -13.97 11.36 -19.69
CA THR A 5 -13.84 10.28 -18.72
C THR A 5 -12.84 10.62 -17.61
N LEU A 6 -11.68 11.17 -17.97
CA LEU A 6 -10.60 11.49 -17.02
C LEU A 6 -11.07 12.52 -15.98
N LEU A 7 -11.78 13.55 -16.44
CA LEU A 7 -12.23 14.68 -15.62
C LEU A 7 -13.60 14.43 -14.96
N SER A 8 -14.26 13.31 -15.25
CA SER A 8 -15.53 12.95 -14.61
C SER A 8 -15.32 12.56 -13.13
N PRO A 9 -16.24 12.93 -12.22
CA PRO A 9 -16.20 12.50 -10.83
C PRO A 9 -16.25 10.97 -10.66
N LEU A 10 -15.71 10.49 -9.55
CA LEU A 10 -15.75 9.09 -9.17
C LEU A 10 -16.14 8.94 -7.70
N LYS A 11 -17.21 8.19 -7.42
CA LYS A 11 -17.57 7.83 -6.05
C LYS A 11 -16.67 6.69 -5.58
N VAL A 12 -16.04 6.85 -4.42
CA VAL A 12 -15.15 5.87 -3.78
C VAL A 12 -15.55 5.82 -2.30
N GLY A 13 -16.09 4.69 -1.85
CA GLY A 13 -16.70 4.59 -0.52
C GLY A 13 -17.76 5.68 -0.30
N SER A 14 -17.63 6.44 0.79
CA SER A 14 -18.51 7.57 1.12
C SER A 14 -18.11 8.89 0.46
N ILE A 15 -16.91 8.99 -0.14
CA ILE A 15 -16.42 10.23 -0.74
C ILE A 15 -16.63 10.26 -2.27
N THR A 16 -16.62 11.47 -2.83
CA THR A 16 -16.60 11.68 -4.29
C THR A 16 -15.31 12.40 -4.66
N LEU A 17 -14.48 11.75 -5.46
CA LEU A 17 -13.30 12.35 -6.06
C LEU A 17 -13.72 13.25 -7.21
N LYS A 18 -13.10 14.42 -7.32
CA LYS A 18 -13.42 15.42 -8.35
C LYS A 18 -13.08 14.97 -9.78
N ASN A 19 -12.18 13.99 -9.92
CA ASN A 19 -11.82 13.36 -11.19
C ASN A 19 -11.14 12.00 -10.95
N ARG A 20 -10.75 11.31 -12.03
CA ARG A 20 -10.14 9.97 -12.00
C ARG A 20 -8.61 9.99 -12.01
N VAL A 21 -7.99 11.10 -11.59
CA VAL A 21 -6.54 11.22 -11.51
C VAL A 21 -6.08 10.96 -10.09
N MET A 22 -5.29 9.91 -9.90
CA MET A 22 -4.57 9.62 -8.67
C MET A 22 -3.10 9.97 -8.83
N MET A 23 -2.53 10.72 -7.89
CA MET A 23 -1.08 10.82 -7.72
C MET A 23 -0.62 9.60 -6.93
N GLY A 24 0.07 8.68 -7.62
CA GLY A 24 0.55 7.44 -7.02
C GLY A 24 1.56 7.70 -5.90
N SER A 25 1.62 6.75 -4.97
CA SER A 25 2.57 6.78 -3.86
C SER A 25 4.02 6.89 -4.35
N MET A 26 4.75 7.84 -3.77
CA MET A 26 6.17 8.07 -4.03
C MET A 26 6.85 8.38 -2.71
N HIS A 27 7.80 7.54 -2.32
CA HIS A 27 8.70 7.84 -1.21
C HIS A 27 9.74 8.86 -1.69
N THR A 28 9.75 10.05 -1.10
CA THR A 28 10.53 11.19 -1.59
C THR A 28 11.88 11.36 -0.87
N GLY A 29 12.05 10.70 0.27
CA GLY A 29 13.13 10.95 1.23
C GLY A 29 12.91 12.22 2.08
N LEU A 30 11.76 12.88 1.92
CA LEU A 30 11.35 13.98 2.79
C LEU A 30 10.64 13.47 4.03
N GLU A 31 10.16 12.23 4.00
CA GLU A 31 9.45 11.60 5.11
C GLU A 31 10.35 11.51 6.37
N GLU A 32 11.66 11.36 6.19
CA GLU A 32 12.68 11.32 7.25
C GLU A 32 13.42 12.65 7.45
N HIS A 33 13.13 13.66 6.64
CA HIS A 33 13.89 14.90 6.65
C HIS A 33 13.42 15.81 7.81
N PRO A 34 14.32 16.55 8.50
CA PRO A 34 13.94 17.44 9.60
C PRO A 34 12.82 18.45 9.25
N ASP A 35 12.95 19.13 8.10
CA ASP A 35 11.90 20.03 7.58
C ASP A 35 10.86 19.32 6.68
N GLY A 36 10.79 17.99 6.76
CA GLY A 36 10.03 17.12 5.87
C GLY A 36 8.56 17.48 5.77
N SER A 37 7.92 17.70 6.93
CA SER A 37 6.50 18.05 7.03
C SER A 37 6.14 19.26 6.16
N SER A 38 6.84 20.39 6.36
CA SER A 38 6.56 21.64 5.62
C SER A 38 6.81 21.50 4.11
N ARG A 39 7.83 20.74 3.72
CA ARG A 39 8.18 20.51 2.31
C ARG A 39 7.20 19.58 1.62
N LEU A 40 6.77 18.52 2.30
CA LEU A 40 5.72 17.60 1.82
C LEU A 40 4.37 18.32 1.71
N ALA A 41 4.03 19.17 2.68
CA ALA A 41 2.82 20.00 2.64
C ALA A 41 2.81 20.88 1.39
N ALA A 42 3.89 21.62 1.12
CA ALA A 42 4.00 22.43 -0.10
C ALA A 42 3.96 21.59 -1.38
N PHE A 43 4.65 20.45 -1.39
CA PHE A 43 4.72 19.54 -2.53
C PHE A 43 3.34 18.98 -2.93
N TYR A 44 2.58 18.47 -1.96
CA TYR A 44 1.26 17.90 -2.21
C TYR A 44 0.20 18.99 -2.44
N ALA A 45 0.27 20.12 -1.75
CA ALA A 45 -0.63 21.25 -1.98
C ALA A 45 -0.56 21.76 -3.43
N GLU A 46 0.64 21.81 -4.01
CA GLU A 46 0.81 22.18 -5.42
C GLU A 46 0.06 21.22 -6.36
N ARG A 47 0.09 19.90 -6.10
CA ARG A 47 -0.61 18.90 -6.92
C ARG A 47 -2.12 18.94 -6.68
N ALA A 48 -2.56 19.16 -5.44
CA ALA A 48 -3.97 19.35 -5.11
C ALA A 48 -4.56 20.56 -5.85
N ARG A 49 -3.84 21.69 -5.85
CA ARG A 49 -4.16 22.91 -6.60
C ARG A 49 -4.15 22.69 -8.12
N GLY A 50 -3.23 21.86 -8.60
CA GLY A 50 -3.16 21.41 -10.00
C GLY A 50 -4.33 20.52 -10.42
N GLY A 51 -5.20 20.11 -9.48
CA GLY A 51 -6.44 19.40 -9.77
C GLY A 51 -6.37 17.90 -9.60
N VAL A 52 -5.35 17.31 -8.95
CA VAL A 52 -5.33 15.87 -8.63
C VAL A 52 -6.56 15.47 -7.80
N GLY A 53 -7.21 14.38 -8.19
CA GLY A 53 -8.41 13.86 -7.53
C GLY A 53 -8.12 13.21 -6.18
N LEU A 54 -7.08 12.37 -6.13
CA LEU A 54 -6.61 11.70 -4.91
C LEU A 54 -5.09 11.63 -4.88
N ILE A 55 -4.49 11.92 -3.73
CA ILE A 55 -3.05 11.81 -3.49
C ILE A 55 -2.80 10.63 -2.55
N VAL A 56 -1.78 9.83 -2.84
CA VAL A 56 -1.24 8.83 -1.92
C VAL A 56 0.15 9.29 -1.49
N THR A 57 0.43 9.30 -0.18
CA THR A 57 1.77 9.65 0.33
C THR A 57 2.83 8.63 -0.10
N GLY A 58 4.10 8.91 0.17
CA GLY A 58 5.11 7.85 0.33
C GLY A 58 4.72 6.84 1.42
N GLY A 59 5.42 5.70 1.44
CA GLY A 59 5.15 4.64 2.41
C GLY A 59 5.67 4.97 3.80
N PHE A 60 4.82 4.79 4.81
CA PHE A 60 5.18 4.85 6.23
C PHE A 60 5.05 3.46 6.85
N ALA A 61 6.06 3.03 7.59
CA ALA A 61 6.03 1.75 8.28
C ALA A 61 5.02 1.73 9.45
N PRO A 62 4.30 0.61 9.68
CA PRO A 62 3.42 0.45 10.83
C PRO A 62 4.17 0.10 12.13
N ASN A 63 5.42 -0.34 12.01
CA ASN A 63 6.32 -0.68 13.11
C ASN A 63 7.79 -0.59 12.65
N ALA A 64 8.73 -0.67 13.60
CA ALA A 64 10.16 -0.54 13.31
C ALA A 64 10.71 -1.59 12.35
N ALA A 65 10.21 -2.83 12.40
CA ALA A 65 10.64 -3.91 11.50
C ALA A 65 10.17 -3.71 10.04
N GLY A 66 9.19 -2.81 9.83
CA GLY A 66 8.65 -2.46 8.52
C GLY A 66 9.37 -1.34 7.81
N ARG A 67 10.31 -0.65 8.46
CA ARG A 67 11.07 0.46 7.86
C ARG A 67 11.96 -0.03 6.71
N VAL A 68 12.38 0.91 5.85
CA VAL A 68 13.34 0.62 4.76
C VAL A 68 14.77 0.49 5.30
N PHE A 69 15.12 1.33 6.27
CA PHE A 69 16.40 1.38 6.99
C PHE A 69 16.13 1.93 8.41
N GLU A 70 17.14 2.00 9.26
CA GLU A 70 16.97 2.25 10.71
C GLU A 70 16.19 3.55 10.99
N GLU A 71 16.52 4.63 10.28
CA GLU A 71 15.86 5.94 10.39
C GLU A 71 14.65 6.11 9.45
N GLY A 72 14.19 5.03 8.80
CA GLY A 72 13.11 5.09 7.83
C GLY A 72 11.77 5.54 8.43
N ALA A 73 10.94 6.18 7.61
CA ALA A 73 9.67 6.74 8.04
C ALA A 73 8.69 5.68 8.57
N GLU A 74 8.01 6.04 9.65
CA GLU A 74 6.98 5.23 10.29
C GLU A 74 5.89 6.11 10.91
N LEU A 75 4.74 5.51 11.21
CA LEU A 75 3.69 6.15 12.00
C LEU A 75 3.20 5.16 13.06
N VAL A 76 3.74 5.31 14.28
CA VAL A 76 3.56 4.34 15.38
C VAL A 76 3.09 4.98 16.68
N SER A 77 3.20 6.30 16.84
CA SER A 77 2.75 7.03 18.03
C SER A 77 2.05 8.36 17.71
N GLU A 78 1.32 8.90 18.68
CA GLU A 78 0.61 10.19 18.55
C GLU A 78 1.56 11.40 18.50
N ASP A 79 2.77 11.27 19.06
CA ASP A 79 3.78 12.35 19.04
C ASP A 79 4.25 12.67 17.60
N GLN A 80 3.93 11.81 16.63
CA GLN A 80 4.26 12.00 15.23
C GLN A 80 3.16 12.75 14.45
N LEU A 81 1.98 13.00 15.03
CA LEU A 81 0.87 13.61 14.30
C LEU A 81 1.17 15.04 13.85
N ASP A 82 1.97 15.78 14.61
CA ASP A 82 2.42 17.15 14.25
C ASP A 82 3.21 17.19 12.93
N PHE A 83 3.82 16.06 12.52
CA PHE A 83 4.45 15.94 11.22
C PHE A 83 3.41 15.83 10.09
N HIS A 84 2.32 15.10 10.32
CA HIS A 84 1.34 14.74 9.30
C HIS A 84 0.23 15.78 9.11
N GLN A 85 -0.24 16.40 10.18
CA GLN A 85 -1.37 17.35 10.15
C GLN A 85 -1.15 18.51 9.16
N PRO A 86 0.03 19.19 9.12
CA PRO A 86 0.25 20.26 8.14
C PRO A 86 0.16 19.80 6.69
N ILE A 87 0.51 18.53 6.41
CA ILE A 87 0.45 17.95 5.06
C ILE A 87 -1.00 17.78 4.63
N VAL A 88 -1.83 17.21 5.51
CA VAL A 88 -3.25 16.99 5.29
C VAL A 88 -3.97 18.32 5.10
N GLU A 89 -3.76 19.26 6.03
CA GLU A 89 -4.35 20.60 6.01
C GLU A 89 -4.05 21.31 4.67
N ALA A 90 -2.79 21.33 4.25
CA ALA A 90 -2.38 21.99 3.02
C ALA A 90 -3.04 21.38 1.76
N VAL A 91 -3.29 20.07 1.74
CA VAL A 91 -4.03 19.41 0.65
C VAL A 91 -5.51 19.77 0.69
N HIS A 92 -6.14 19.72 1.86
CA HIS A 92 -7.56 20.01 2.04
C HIS A 92 -7.90 21.47 1.72
N GLU A 93 -7.04 22.42 2.11
CA GLU A 93 -7.17 23.85 1.76
C GLU A 93 -7.19 24.08 0.24
N ASN A 94 -6.56 23.20 -0.54
CA ASN A 94 -6.54 23.25 -2.00
C ASN A 94 -7.60 22.32 -2.64
N GLY A 95 -8.59 21.86 -1.85
CA GLY A 95 -9.69 21.01 -2.31
C GLY A 95 -9.22 19.65 -2.86
N GLY A 96 -8.10 19.15 -2.34
CA GLY A 96 -7.59 17.81 -2.63
C GLY A 96 -8.05 16.78 -1.60
N LYS A 97 -7.76 15.51 -1.90
CA LYS A 97 -7.92 14.37 -1.00
C LYS A 97 -6.59 13.65 -0.88
N ILE A 98 -6.24 13.19 0.31
CA ILE A 98 -4.97 12.51 0.56
C ILE A 98 -5.14 11.33 1.51
N VAL A 99 -4.49 10.22 1.16
CA VAL A 99 -4.41 9.00 1.99
C VAL A 99 -2.97 8.69 2.31
N LEU A 100 -2.73 8.09 3.47
CA LEU A 100 -1.40 7.63 3.89
C LEU A 100 -1.15 6.21 3.40
N GLN A 101 -0.03 5.95 2.71
CA GLN A 101 0.36 4.57 2.41
C GLN A 101 1.01 3.91 3.63
N ILE A 102 0.42 2.81 4.10
CA ILE A 102 1.02 1.93 5.10
C ILE A 102 1.81 0.85 4.36
N LEU A 103 3.13 0.86 4.54
CA LEU A 103 4.07 -0.01 3.85
C LEU A 103 4.98 -0.70 4.87
N HIS A 104 4.97 -2.03 4.87
CA HIS A 104 5.95 -2.83 5.59
C HIS A 104 6.89 -3.51 4.60
N THR A 105 8.18 -3.18 4.62
CA THR A 105 9.14 -3.66 3.61
C THR A 105 9.42 -5.16 3.65
N GLY A 106 9.29 -5.78 4.83
CA GLY A 106 9.52 -7.21 5.00
C GLY A 106 10.96 -7.57 4.69
N ARG A 107 11.20 -8.63 3.88
CA ARG A 107 12.56 -9.05 3.51
C ARG A 107 13.35 -8.03 2.67
N TYR A 108 12.75 -6.93 2.23
CA TYR A 108 13.45 -5.85 1.52
C TYR A 108 13.96 -4.74 2.45
N GLY A 109 13.61 -4.74 3.73
CA GLY A 109 14.21 -3.82 4.69
C GLY A 109 15.71 -4.05 4.80
N LEU A 110 16.49 -2.97 4.70
CA LEU A 110 17.94 -2.97 4.89
C LEU A 110 18.28 -2.94 6.39
N LEU A 111 17.69 -3.87 7.13
CA LEU A 111 17.74 -4.00 8.59
C LEU A 111 18.22 -5.41 8.95
N GLU A 112 19.11 -5.53 9.94
CA GLU A 112 19.59 -6.84 10.43
C GLU A 112 18.45 -7.71 10.96
N ASN A 113 17.44 -7.08 11.54
CA ASN A 113 16.24 -7.72 12.08
C ASN A 113 15.03 -7.63 11.15
N CYS A 114 15.22 -7.45 9.83
CA CYS A 114 14.11 -7.50 8.88
C CYS A 114 13.34 -8.83 9.01
N VAL A 115 12.04 -8.81 8.72
CA VAL A 115 11.13 -9.93 8.94
C VAL A 115 10.43 -10.38 7.67
N ALA A 116 10.00 -11.64 7.61
CA ALA A 116 9.33 -12.22 6.45
C ALA A 116 8.44 -13.41 6.87
N PRO A 117 7.55 -13.89 5.99
CA PRO A 117 6.82 -15.14 6.22
C PRO A 117 7.73 -16.38 6.31
N SER A 118 8.89 -16.38 5.65
CA SER A 118 9.86 -17.46 5.70
C SER A 118 11.29 -16.90 5.62
N PRO A 119 12.32 -17.61 6.13
CA PRO A 119 13.67 -17.06 6.29
C PRO A 119 14.49 -17.15 4.98
N ILE A 120 13.92 -16.58 3.91
CA ILE A 120 14.43 -16.57 2.53
C ILE A 120 14.95 -15.17 2.21
N THR A 121 16.28 -15.05 2.07
CA THR A 121 16.93 -13.80 1.69
C THR A 121 16.52 -13.38 0.27
N ALA A 122 16.17 -12.10 0.09
CA ALA A 122 15.91 -11.56 -1.24
C ALA A 122 17.21 -11.48 -2.06
N PRO A 123 17.20 -11.70 -3.39
CA PRO A 123 18.39 -11.57 -4.23
C PRO A 123 19.02 -10.17 -4.26
N ILE A 124 18.27 -9.15 -3.82
CA ILE A 124 18.67 -7.74 -3.78
C ILE A 124 19.01 -7.25 -2.36
N ASN A 125 18.99 -8.14 -1.37
CA ASN A 125 19.27 -7.79 0.03
C ASN A 125 20.39 -8.68 0.59
N PHE A 126 21.14 -8.15 1.55
CA PHE A 126 22.19 -8.87 2.27
C PHE A 126 21.69 -9.47 3.59
N TYR A 127 20.63 -8.90 4.17
CA TYR A 127 20.08 -9.36 5.43
C TYR A 127 19.16 -10.55 5.21
N ARG A 128 19.38 -11.60 6.01
CA ARG A 128 18.49 -12.76 6.05
C ARG A 128 17.32 -12.44 6.97
N PRO A 129 16.07 -12.46 6.49
CA PRO A 129 14.94 -12.09 7.33
C PRO A 129 14.68 -13.14 8.40
N LYS A 130 14.23 -12.67 9.56
CA LYS A 130 13.63 -13.52 10.59
C LYS A 130 12.24 -13.96 10.12
N GLU A 131 11.95 -15.24 10.27
CA GLU A 131 10.59 -15.76 10.10
C GLU A 131 9.68 -15.28 11.23
N LEU A 132 8.56 -14.65 10.90
CA LEU A 132 7.58 -14.20 11.88
C LEU A 132 6.92 -15.39 12.60
N THR A 133 6.76 -15.30 13.92
CA THR A 133 5.89 -16.25 14.65
C THR A 133 4.41 -15.90 14.45
N HIS A 134 3.52 -16.81 14.84
CA HIS A 134 2.08 -16.55 14.82
C HIS A 134 1.71 -15.28 15.61
N GLU A 135 2.28 -15.10 16.80
CA GLU A 135 2.04 -13.94 17.66
C GLU A 135 2.58 -12.65 17.03
N GLU A 136 3.74 -12.71 16.38
CA GLU A 136 4.32 -11.56 15.68
C GLU A 136 3.51 -11.17 14.44
N ILE A 137 2.90 -12.13 13.75
CA ILE A 137 1.96 -11.87 12.66
C ILE A 137 0.73 -11.13 13.20
N LEU A 138 0.14 -11.62 14.30
CA LEU A 138 -1.00 -10.97 14.94
C LEU A 138 -0.66 -9.56 15.43
N GLN A 139 0.50 -9.38 16.06
CA GLN A 139 0.96 -8.06 16.49
C GLN A 139 1.18 -7.12 15.31
N THR A 140 1.74 -7.64 14.20
CA THR A 140 1.92 -6.84 12.98
C THR A 140 0.56 -6.38 12.43
N ILE A 141 -0.47 -7.23 12.46
CA ILE A 141 -1.84 -6.81 12.09
C ILE A 141 -2.31 -5.65 12.97
N GLU A 142 -2.14 -5.73 14.30
CA GLU A 142 -2.47 -4.62 15.21
C GLU A 142 -1.65 -3.35 14.92
N ASP A 143 -0.42 -3.50 14.47
CA ASP A 143 0.43 -2.36 14.11
C ASP A 143 -0.11 -1.63 12.86
N PHE A 144 -0.59 -2.37 11.85
CA PHE A 144 -1.28 -1.78 10.70
C PHE A 144 -2.55 -1.04 11.13
N VAL A 145 -3.34 -1.64 12.04
CA VAL A 145 -4.55 -1.02 12.60
C VAL A 145 -4.20 0.27 13.35
N ARG A 146 -3.19 0.23 14.23
CA ARG A 146 -2.71 1.42 14.95
C ARG A 146 -2.29 2.52 13.98
N CYS A 147 -1.51 2.19 12.96
CA CYS A 147 -1.05 3.14 11.95
C CYS A 147 -2.24 3.77 11.21
N ALA A 148 -3.25 3.00 10.82
CA ALA A 148 -4.47 3.53 10.21
C ALA A 148 -5.26 4.47 11.13
N LYS A 149 -5.38 4.13 12.43
CA LYS A 149 -6.03 5.01 13.43
C LYS A 149 -5.26 6.30 13.64
N LEU A 150 -3.93 6.26 13.63
CA LEU A 150 -3.09 7.45 13.70
C LEU A 150 -3.25 8.31 12.44
N ALA A 151 -3.29 7.70 11.26
CA ALA A 151 -3.55 8.41 10.01
C ALA A 151 -4.94 9.09 10.03
N GLN A 152 -5.97 8.41 10.55
CA GLN A 152 -7.30 9.00 10.74
C GLN A 152 -7.26 10.18 11.72
N LYS A 153 -6.54 10.06 12.85
CA LYS A 153 -6.35 11.15 13.83
C LYS A 153 -5.57 12.34 13.25
N ALA A 154 -4.63 12.10 12.34
CA ALA A 154 -3.91 13.14 11.61
C ALA A 154 -4.79 13.84 10.56
N GLY A 155 -5.99 13.33 10.28
CA GLY A 155 -6.95 13.92 9.35
C GLY A 155 -6.87 13.40 7.91
N TYR A 156 -6.08 12.37 7.62
CA TYR A 156 -6.07 11.76 6.29
C TYR A 156 -7.49 11.28 5.91
N ASP A 157 -7.80 11.29 4.61
CA ASP A 157 -9.10 10.80 4.10
C ASP A 157 -9.20 9.26 4.10
N GLY A 158 -8.08 8.58 4.41
CA GLY A 158 -7.95 7.13 4.36
C GLY A 158 -6.51 6.66 4.38
N VAL A 159 -6.33 5.36 4.10
CA VAL A 159 -5.03 4.72 3.95
C VAL A 159 -4.94 3.87 2.68
N GLU A 160 -3.74 3.72 2.15
CA GLU A 160 -3.40 2.68 1.18
C GLU A 160 -2.60 1.57 1.88
N ILE A 161 -3.14 0.35 1.88
CA ILE A 161 -2.43 -0.85 2.33
C ILE A 161 -1.60 -1.38 1.16
N MET A 162 -0.28 -1.35 1.31
CA MET A 162 0.64 -1.74 0.25
C MET A 162 0.82 -3.27 0.16
N GLY A 163 -0.01 -3.88 -0.68
CA GLY A 163 -0.07 -5.34 -0.92
C GLY A 163 0.73 -5.86 -2.12
N SER A 164 1.67 -5.08 -2.64
CA SER A 164 2.36 -5.38 -3.92
C SER A 164 3.88 -5.13 -3.89
N GLU A 165 4.52 -5.16 -5.06
CA GLU A 165 5.95 -4.85 -5.28
C GLU A 165 6.91 -5.76 -4.51
N GLY A 166 6.45 -6.93 -4.04
CA GLY A 166 7.23 -7.86 -3.26
C GLY A 166 7.50 -7.45 -1.81
N TYR A 167 6.75 -6.50 -1.26
CA TYR A 167 6.80 -6.14 0.17
C TYR A 167 6.07 -7.15 1.06
N LEU A 168 6.06 -6.96 2.38
CA LEU A 168 5.68 -8.00 3.35
C LEU A 168 4.35 -8.70 3.02
N ILE A 169 3.29 -7.93 2.75
CA ILE A 169 1.98 -8.49 2.41
C ILE A 169 2.07 -9.36 1.14
N ASN A 170 2.73 -8.86 0.10
CA ASN A 170 2.94 -9.61 -1.14
C ASN A 170 3.81 -10.87 -0.91
N GLN A 171 4.75 -10.81 0.03
CA GLN A 171 5.59 -11.94 0.42
C GLN A 171 4.76 -13.05 1.09
N PHE A 172 3.76 -12.71 1.90
CA PHE A 172 2.82 -13.71 2.45
C PHE A 172 1.97 -14.34 1.34
N ILE A 173 1.54 -13.53 0.38
CA ILE A 173 0.69 -14.00 -0.73
C ILE A 173 1.45 -14.94 -1.66
N ALA A 174 2.67 -14.61 -2.10
CA ALA A 174 3.37 -15.37 -3.14
C ALA A 174 4.02 -16.67 -2.64
N LYS A 175 3.94 -17.75 -3.43
CA LYS A 175 4.52 -19.06 -3.06
C LYS A 175 6.04 -18.99 -2.98
N CYS A 176 6.68 -18.20 -3.85
CA CYS A 176 8.15 -18.07 -3.91
C CYS A 176 8.77 -17.55 -2.59
N THR A 177 7.99 -16.92 -1.72
CA THR A 177 8.45 -16.31 -0.46
C THR A 177 7.80 -16.87 0.79
N ASN A 178 6.65 -17.52 0.68
CA ASN A 178 5.95 -18.13 1.80
C ASN A 178 6.00 -19.66 1.72
N GLN A 179 6.90 -20.23 2.51
CA GLN A 179 7.11 -21.68 2.65
C GLN A 179 6.61 -22.20 3.99
N ARG A 180 5.71 -21.45 4.65
CA ARG A 180 5.13 -21.84 5.93
C ARG A 180 4.20 -23.03 5.77
N SER A 181 4.11 -23.83 6.83
CA SER A 181 3.19 -24.98 6.94
C SER A 181 2.09 -24.75 7.98
N ASP A 182 1.96 -23.55 8.51
CA ASP A 182 0.92 -23.16 9.46
C ASP A 182 -0.26 -22.45 8.78
N ASP A 183 -1.16 -21.86 9.56
CA ASP A 183 -2.38 -21.20 9.07
C ASP A 183 -2.12 -19.93 8.24
N TRP A 184 -0.84 -19.54 8.08
CA TRP A 184 -0.42 -18.38 7.28
C TRP A 184 0.32 -18.77 5.99
N GLY A 185 0.43 -20.07 5.67
CA GLY A 185 1.04 -20.53 4.41
C GLY A 185 0.49 -21.86 3.89
N GLY A 186 1.14 -22.39 2.86
CA GLY A 186 0.69 -23.57 2.13
C GLY A 186 -0.44 -23.25 1.14
N SER A 187 -1.69 -23.44 1.54
CA SER A 187 -2.85 -23.18 0.68
C SER A 187 -2.95 -21.69 0.31
N TYR A 188 -3.64 -21.36 -0.79
CA TYR A 188 -3.85 -19.96 -1.14
C TYR A 188 -4.69 -19.23 -0.08
N GLU A 189 -5.74 -19.87 0.42
CA GLU A 189 -6.58 -19.39 1.53
C GLU A 189 -5.73 -18.95 2.75
N ASN A 190 -4.75 -19.76 3.14
CA ASN A 190 -3.85 -19.40 4.25
C ASN A 190 -2.87 -18.28 3.89
N ARG A 191 -2.34 -18.26 2.66
CA ARG A 191 -1.42 -17.21 2.18
C ARG A 191 -2.09 -15.82 2.12
N ILE A 192 -3.38 -15.76 1.78
CA ILE A 192 -4.14 -14.50 1.76
C ILE A 192 -4.73 -14.13 3.12
N ARG A 193 -4.67 -15.01 4.13
CA ARG A 193 -5.18 -14.71 5.48
C ARG A 193 -4.57 -13.44 6.05
N PHE A 194 -3.26 -13.25 5.91
CA PHE A 194 -2.58 -12.06 6.44
C PHE A 194 -3.12 -10.73 5.86
N PRO A 195 -3.13 -10.50 4.53
CA PRO A 195 -3.72 -9.28 3.96
C PRO A 195 -5.19 -9.10 4.32
N LEU A 196 -6.00 -10.16 4.28
CA LEU A 196 -7.43 -10.06 4.58
C LEU A 196 -7.67 -9.62 6.02
N ARG A 197 -6.97 -10.22 6.98
CA ARG A 197 -7.06 -9.82 8.40
C ARG A 197 -6.63 -8.38 8.64
N ILE A 198 -5.66 -7.86 7.88
CA ILE A 198 -5.29 -6.43 7.96
C ILE A 198 -6.45 -5.56 7.48
N VAL A 199 -7.00 -5.83 6.29
CA VAL A 199 -8.08 -5.02 5.70
C VAL A 199 -9.33 -5.04 6.59
N GLU A 200 -9.75 -6.22 7.03
CA GLU A 200 -10.90 -6.42 7.94
C GLU A 200 -10.73 -5.60 9.22
N ARG A 201 -9.59 -5.75 9.90
CA ARG A 201 -9.36 -5.09 11.19
C ARG A 201 -9.18 -3.58 11.06
N VAL A 202 -8.57 -3.10 9.97
CA VAL A 202 -8.51 -1.67 9.68
C VAL A 202 -9.92 -1.13 9.45
N ARG A 203 -10.76 -1.80 8.65
CA ARG A 203 -12.15 -1.40 8.40
C ARG A 203 -12.97 -1.37 9.69
N GLU A 204 -12.91 -2.41 10.51
CA GLU A 204 -13.62 -2.51 11.79
C GLU A 204 -13.32 -1.31 12.70
N GLU A 205 -12.06 -0.87 12.75
CA GLU A 205 -11.61 0.17 13.66
C GLU A 205 -11.74 1.59 13.10
N SER A 206 -11.66 1.76 11.77
CA SER A 206 -11.74 3.07 11.12
C SER A 206 -13.16 3.49 10.74
N GLY A 207 -14.11 2.55 10.72
CA GLY A 207 -15.49 2.76 10.27
C GLY A 207 -15.62 2.89 8.75
N GLU A 208 -16.85 2.98 8.24
CA GLU A 208 -17.18 2.93 6.80
C GLU A 208 -16.73 4.16 5.99
N ASP A 209 -16.61 5.32 6.65
CA ASP A 209 -16.29 6.58 5.95
C ASP A 209 -14.81 6.76 5.62
N PHE A 210 -13.93 6.01 6.30
CA PHE A 210 -12.49 6.09 6.07
C PHE A 210 -12.10 5.27 4.85
N LEU A 211 -11.37 5.86 3.89
CA LEU A 211 -11.00 5.10 2.70
C LEU A 211 -9.95 4.04 3.03
N ILE A 212 -10.13 2.86 2.47
CA ILE A 212 -9.11 1.81 2.45
C ILE A 212 -8.82 1.49 0.99
N ILE A 213 -7.65 1.88 0.53
CA ILE A 213 -7.13 1.48 -0.77
C ILE A 213 -6.27 0.23 -0.55
N PHE A 214 -6.45 -0.81 -1.34
CA PHE A 214 -5.52 -1.93 -1.33
C PHE A 214 -4.74 -1.95 -2.64
N ARG A 215 -3.41 -1.89 -2.55
CA ARG A 215 -2.55 -1.96 -3.73
C ARG A 215 -2.22 -3.40 -4.06
N LEU A 216 -3.06 -4.00 -4.90
CA LEU A 216 -3.02 -5.40 -5.31
C LEU A 216 -1.92 -5.64 -6.35
N SER A 217 -1.03 -6.60 -6.09
CA SER A 217 -0.08 -7.06 -7.12
C SER A 217 -0.84 -7.80 -8.22
N CYS A 218 -0.98 -7.17 -9.38
CA CYS A 218 -1.70 -7.77 -10.51
C CYS A 218 -0.79 -8.60 -11.42
N LEU A 219 0.53 -8.45 -11.25
CA LEU A 219 1.53 -9.12 -12.06
C LEU A 219 2.86 -9.13 -11.30
N ASP A 220 3.19 -10.23 -10.62
CA ASP A 220 4.39 -10.28 -9.75
C ASP A 220 5.73 -10.23 -10.54
N LEU A 221 5.76 -10.74 -11.78
CA LEU A 221 6.97 -10.79 -12.65
C LEU A 221 8.17 -11.54 -12.04
N VAL A 222 7.91 -12.48 -11.14
CA VAL A 222 8.87 -13.44 -10.58
C VAL A 222 8.37 -14.87 -10.79
N GLU A 223 9.29 -15.84 -10.72
CA GLU A 223 8.92 -17.26 -10.73
C GLU A 223 8.11 -17.61 -9.48
N ASP A 224 7.11 -18.48 -9.62
CA ASP A 224 6.16 -18.85 -8.56
C ASP A 224 5.43 -17.66 -7.89
N GLY A 225 5.22 -16.58 -8.66
CA GLY A 225 4.27 -15.51 -8.34
C GLY A 225 2.82 -15.94 -8.49
N SER A 226 1.90 -14.99 -8.22
CA SER A 226 0.46 -15.23 -8.22
C SER A 226 -0.08 -15.44 -9.64
N SER A 227 -1.02 -16.39 -9.80
CA SER A 227 -1.77 -16.54 -11.06
C SER A 227 -2.83 -15.44 -11.21
N PHE A 228 -3.39 -15.27 -12.41
CA PHE A 228 -4.46 -14.27 -12.60
C PHE A 228 -5.73 -14.64 -11.83
N GLU A 229 -6.03 -15.94 -11.72
CA GLU A 229 -7.16 -16.46 -10.94
C GLU A 229 -6.98 -16.15 -9.45
N GLU A 230 -5.77 -16.36 -8.91
CA GLU A 230 -5.40 -15.95 -7.55
C GLU A 230 -5.58 -14.42 -7.39
N VAL A 231 -5.07 -13.60 -8.32
CA VAL A 231 -5.25 -12.13 -8.29
C VAL A 231 -6.72 -11.73 -8.25
N VAL A 232 -7.58 -12.37 -9.03
CA VAL A 232 -9.03 -12.12 -9.04
C VAL A 232 -9.66 -12.51 -7.70
N GLU A 233 -9.34 -13.69 -7.18
CA GLU A 233 -9.85 -14.19 -5.89
C GLU A 233 -9.46 -13.24 -4.75
N LEU A 234 -8.18 -12.86 -4.65
CA LEU A 234 -7.74 -11.89 -3.64
C LEU A 234 -8.38 -10.52 -3.82
N GLY A 235 -8.55 -10.04 -5.06
CA GLY A 235 -9.25 -8.78 -5.31
C GLY A 235 -10.68 -8.79 -4.78
N GLN A 236 -11.41 -9.89 -5.00
CA GLN A 236 -12.78 -10.08 -4.50
C GLN A 236 -12.81 -10.21 -2.98
N SER A 237 -11.92 -11.00 -2.38
CA SER A 237 -11.85 -11.15 -0.93
C SER A 237 -11.46 -9.85 -0.22
N VAL A 238 -10.59 -9.03 -0.82
CA VAL A 238 -10.23 -7.71 -0.28
C VAL A 238 -11.38 -6.70 -0.41
N GLU A 239 -12.16 -6.79 -1.49
CA GLU A 239 -13.41 -6.03 -1.62
C GLU A 239 -14.40 -6.41 -0.51
N GLU A 240 -14.62 -7.71 -0.29
CA GLU A 240 -15.51 -8.23 0.77
C GLU A 240 -15.02 -7.86 2.18
N ALA A 241 -13.70 -7.84 2.40
CA ALA A 241 -13.07 -7.41 3.65
C ALA A 241 -13.26 -5.91 3.95
N GLY A 242 -13.70 -5.11 2.96
CA GLY A 242 -14.06 -3.72 3.15
C GLY A 242 -13.13 -2.71 2.50
N ALA A 243 -12.32 -3.09 1.49
CA ALA A 243 -11.60 -2.11 0.69
C ALA A 243 -12.57 -1.19 -0.08
N SER A 244 -12.20 0.08 -0.22
CA SER A 244 -12.98 1.09 -0.94
C SER A 244 -12.54 1.25 -2.41
N LEU A 245 -11.31 0.88 -2.73
CA LEU A 245 -10.68 1.01 -4.06
C LEU A 245 -9.54 0.00 -4.20
N ILE A 246 -9.38 -0.59 -5.38
CA ILE A 246 -8.20 -1.41 -5.72
C ILE A 246 -7.23 -0.60 -6.58
N ASN A 247 -6.01 -0.41 -6.08
CA ASN A 247 -4.91 0.12 -6.86
C ASN A 247 -4.07 -1.05 -7.40
N THR A 248 -3.42 -0.90 -8.55
CA THR A 248 -2.67 -1.98 -9.19
C THR A 248 -1.17 -1.79 -9.03
N GLY A 249 -0.49 -2.77 -8.42
CA GLY A 249 0.97 -2.91 -8.41
C GLY A 249 1.45 -3.84 -9.54
N ILE A 250 2.63 -3.56 -10.08
CA ILE A 250 3.20 -4.28 -11.22
C ILE A 250 4.68 -4.56 -10.97
N GLY A 251 5.00 -5.84 -10.88
CA GLY A 251 6.34 -6.35 -10.66
C GLY A 251 6.73 -6.39 -9.20
N TRP A 252 7.96 -6.85 -8.97
CA TRP A 252 8.67 -6.84 -7.71
C TRP A 252 10.00 -6.11 -7.92
N HIS A 253 10.61 -5.60 -6.85
CA HIS A 253 11.96 -5.00 -6.95
C HIS A 253 13.04 -5.96 -7.47
N GLU A 254 12.89 -7.26 -7.24
CA GLU A 254 13.80 -8.29 -7.76
C GLU A 254 13.47 -8.78 -9.18
N ALA A 255 12.33 -8.35 -9.74
CA ALA A 255 11.93 -8.72 -11.09
C ALA A 255 12.96 -8.24 -12.12
N ARG A 256 13.27 -9.11 -13.09
CA ARG A 256 14.21 -8.79 -14.18
C ARG A 256 13.56 -8.10 -15.37
N ILE A 257 12.26 -7.85 -15.28
CA ILE A 257 11.46 -7.20 -16.32
C ILE A 257 11.24 -5.73 -15.93
N PRO A 258 11.65 -4.76 -16.76
CA PRO A 258 11.44 -3.35 -16.46
C PRO A 258 9.96 -2.97 -16.39
N THR A 259 9.55 -2.26 -15.34
CA THR A 259 8.15 -1.85 -15.12
C THR A 259 7.91 -0.34 -15.23
N ILE A 260 8.90 0.50 -14.91
CA ILE A 260 8.75 1.97 -14.93
C ILE A 260 9.85 2.74 -15.67
N ALA A 261 10.92 2.06 -16.11
CA ALA A 261 12.02 2.70 -16.81
C ALA A 261 11.57 3.29 -18.15
N MET A 262 12.30 4.30 -18.67
CA MET A 262 11.93 5.03 -19.91
C MET A 262 11.70 4.11 -21.13
N MET A 263 12.32 2.93 -21.17
CA MET A 263 12.14 1.96 -22.25
C MET A 263 10.77 1.27 -22.23
N VAL A 264 10.04 1.31 -21.11
CA VAL A 264 8.72 0.71 -20.98
C VAL A 264 7.71 1.56 -21.77
N PRO A 265 6.92 0.97 -22.68
CA PRO A 265 5.93 1.71 -23.44
C PRO A 265 4.90 2.42 -22.55
N ARG A 266 4.35 3.53 -23.05
CA ARG A 266 3.25 4.23 -22.37
C ARG A 266 2.08 3.28 -22.15
N ALA A 267 1.55 3.28 -20.93
CA ALA A 267 0.42 2.44 -20.52
C ALA A 267 0.62 0.92 -20.77
N ALA A 268 1.87 0.43 -20.76
CA ALA A 268 2.21 -0.97 -21.05
C ALA A 268 1.42 -2.01 -20.24
N PHE A 269 0.96 -1.64 -19.05
CA PHE A 269 0.26 -2.53 -18.12
C PHE A 269 -1.23 -2.19 -17.94
N ALA A 270 -1.80 -1.21 -18.66
CA ALA A 270 -3.21 -0.85 -18.48
C ALA A 270 -4.17 -2.03 -18.77
N TRP A 271 -3.75 -2.98 -19.62
CA TRP A 271 -4.54 -4.14 -19.99
C TRP A 271 -4.79 -5.10 -18.81
N ILE A 272 -3.87 -5.24 -17.85
CA ILE A 272 -4.08 -6.18 -16.74
C ILE A 272 -5.14 -5.66 -15.77
N THR A 273 -5.11 -4.37 -15.46
CA THR A 273 -6.18 -3.69 -14.72
C THR A 273 -7.51 -3.77 -15.48
N GLY A 274 -7.48 -3.60 -16.81
CA GLY A 274 -8.65 -3.75 -17.67
C GLY A 274 -9.25 -5.17 -17.65
N ARG A 275 -8.42 -6.20 -17.47
CA ARG A 275 -8.87 -7.59 -17.28
C ARG A 275 -9.44 -7.85 -15.89
N LEU A 276 -8.89 -7.23 -14.85
CA LEU A 276 -9.38 -7.36 -13.48
C LEU A 276 -10.72 -6.63 -13.27
N ARG A 277 -10.89 -5.45 -13.87
CA ARG A 277 -12.01 -4.55 -13.63
C ARG A 277 -13.40 -5.20 -13.68
N PRO A 278 -13.74 -6.12 -14.61
CA PRO A 278 -15.05 -6.76 -14.66
C PRO A 278 -15.36 -7.68 -13.45
N HIS A 279 -14.36 -8.03 -12.64
CA HIS A 279 -14.50 -8.96 -11.52
C HIS A 279 -14.77 -8.28 -10.17
N LEU A 280 -14.69 -6.95 -10.12
CA LEU A 280 -14.80 -6.15 -8.90
C LEU A 280 -15.94 -5.12 -9.01
N ASN A 281 -16.65 -4.86 -7.90
CA ASN A 281 -17.68 -3.82 -7.85
C ASN A 281 -17.14 -2.48 -7.35
N ILE A 282 -16.03 -2.49 -6.60
CA ILE A 282 -15.34 -1.28 -6.19
C ILE A 282 -14.46 -0.71 -7.32
N PRO A 283 -14.17 0.61 -7.30
CA PRO A 283 -13.33 1.27 -8.29
C PRO A 283 -11.91 0.73 -8.40
#